data_AF-A0A931CTH0-F1
#
_entry.id   AF-A0A931CTH0-F1
#
_cell.length_a   1.000
_cell.length_b   1.000
_cell.length_c   1.000
_cell.angle_alpha   90.00
_cell.angle_beta   90.00
_cell.angle_gamma   90.00
#
_symmetry.space_group_name_H-M   'P 1'
#
loop_
_entity.id
_entity.type
_entity.pdbx_description
1 polymer ?
#
loop_
_entity_poly.entity_id
_entity_poly.type
_entity_poly.pdbx_seq_one_letter_code
_entity_poly.pdbx_strand_id
1 'polypeptide(L)'
;MREPSTLLLYLTGIILVLRAPYALRTKASRPGWLAGTFGLLAVICLGFVIPIPELDAVLGSAGYWNILGSTSAILSFHFMYQAILIHTSREAARFYYPGLMLAIACCSACFALIDDKQERFVSVEGFIATLIDQPWTALYLSIYLGSVGIISLLSLYAVWQTAPRSKVFIAGFSLVSLGNAIDIGLLWLQHTKIVGPNVPAFLYKVYIALFFAGVIILCGGFLRGSFYSLLRYHRFLYYAVRIWRILAHTEAKSPNWLAVFLDPKNACYQGLILVRDFMALGGFILNSSELTLTHRADDLLTEFPLTNSS
;
A
#
# COMPACT_ATOMS: atom_id res chain seq x y z
N MET A 1 23.75 6.01 -8.56
CA MET A 1 22.86 5.43 -7.55
C MET A 1 21.48 5.02 -8.09
N ARG A 2 21.30 4.81 -9.41
CA ARG A 2 19.98 4.52 -10.02
C ARG A 2 19.53 3.05 -9.90
N GLU A 3 20.47 2.10 -9.89
CA GLU A 3 20.15 0.67 -9.99
C GLU A 3 19.30 0.08 -8.84
N PRO A 4 19.60 0.31 -7.54
CA PRO A 4 18.87 -0.35 -6.46
C PRO A 4 17.44 0.20 -6.30
N SER A 5 17.21 1.50 -6.53
CA SER A 5 15.88 2.10 -6.46
C SER A 5 15.00 1.64 -7.63
N THR A 6 15.56 1.53 -8.84
CA THR A 6 14.83 0.97 -9.99
C THR A 6 14.46 -0.49 -9.77
N LEU A 7 15.36 -1.31 -9.21
CA LEU A 7 15.07 -2.71 -8.89
C LEU A 7 13.95 -2.85 -7.86
N LEU A 8 13.98 -2.05 -6.78
CA LEU A 8 12.92 -2.05 -5.77
C LEU A 8 11.56 -1.68 -6.39
N LEU A 9 11.56 -0.74 -7.33
CA LEU A 9 10.37 -0.28 -8.01
C LEU A 9 9.78 -1.36 -8.93
N TYR A 10 10.63 -2.02 -9.74
CA TYR A 10 10.21 -3.15 -10.57
C TYR A 10 9.69 -4.32 -9.74
N LEU A 11 10.38 -4.68 -8.66
CA LEU A 11 9.93 -5.73 -7.74
C LEU A 11 8.58 -5.37 -7.11
N THR A 12 8.38 -4.12 -6.71
CA THR A 12 7.12 -3.65 -6.15
C THR A 12 6.00 -3.72 -7.19
N GLY A 13 6.27 -3.32 -8.44
CA GLY A 13 5.34 -3.43 -9.55
C GLY A 13 4.93 -4.88 -9.84
N ILE A 14 5.89 -5.79 -9.93
CA ILE A 14 5.64 -7.22 -10.14
C ILE A 14 4.77 -7.79 -9.01
N ILE A 15 5.10 -7.51 -7.75
CA ILE A 15 4.32 -7.99 -6.60
C ILE A 15 2.90 -7.45 -6.64
N LEU A 16 2.70 -6.18 -7.02
CA LEU A 16 1.36 -5.59 -7.13
C LEU A 16 0.54 -6.25 -8.24
N VAL A 17 1.13 -6.49 -9.41
CA VAL A 17 0.44 -7.18 -10.51
C VAL A 17 0.07 -8.61 -10.12
N LEU A 18 0.99 -9.37 -9.53
CA LEU A 18 0.74 -10.74 -9.09
C LEU A 18 -0.32 -10.81 -7.98
N ARG A 19 -0.40 -9.79 -7.12
CA ARG A 19 -1.39 -9.72 -6.04
C ARG A 19 -2.75 -9.21 -6.51
N ALA A 20 -2.86 -8.54 -7.66
CA ALA A 20 -4.09 -7.90 -8.12
C ALA A 20 -5.33 -8.84 -8.13
N PRO A 21 -5.26 -10.09 -8.66
CA PRO A 21 -6.43 -10.98 -8.70
C PRO A 21 -6.99 -11.28 -7.31
N TYR A 22 -6.10 -11.49 -6.34
CA TYR A 22 -6.46 -11.79 -4.96
C TYR A 22 -6.95 -10.53 -4.21
N ALA A 23 -6.21 -9.43 -4.34
CA ALA A 23 -6.51 -8.21 -3.63
C ALA A 23 -7.81 -7.55 -4.09
N LEU A 24 -8.11 -7.57 -5.39
CA LEU A 24 -9.33 -6.96 -5.93
C LEU A 24 -10.60 -7.71 -5.54
N ARG A 25 -10.51 -8.97 -5.09
CA ARG A 25 -11.68 -9.78 -4.72
C ARG A 25 -11.99 -9.73 -3.23
N THR A 26 -10.96 -9.71 -2.39
CA THR A 26 -11.13 -9.68 -0.94
C THR A 26 -11.22 -8.24 -0.43
N LYS A 27 -12.38 -7.82 0.11
CA LYS A 27 -12.57 -6.46 0.65
C LYS A 27 -11.46 -6.04 1.62
N ALA A 28 -10.97 -6.95 2.46
CA ALA A 28 -9.90 -6.69 3.41
C ALA A 28 -8.52 -6.46 2.77
N SER A 29 -8.26 -7.02 1.59
CA SER A 29 -6.96 -6.88 0.90
C SER A 29 -6.91 -5.73 -0.10
N ARG A 30 -8.06 -5.21 -0.54
CA ARG A 30 -8.16 -4.10 -1.52
C ARG A 30 -7.39 -2.86 -1.08
N PRO A 31 -7.56 -2.34 0.16
CA PRO A 31 -6.91 -1.09 0.54
C PRO A 31 -5.38 -1.25 0.56
N GLY A 32 -4.87 -2.39 1.04
CA GLY A 32 -3.42 -2.64 1.01
C GLY A 32 -2.85 -2.60 -0.42
N TRP A 33 -3.54 -3.19 -1.39
CA TRP A 33 -3.11 -3.16 -2.79
C TRP A 33 -3.21 -1.77 -3.42
N LEU A 34 -4.30 -1.04 -3.14
CA LEU A 34 -4.45 0.34 -3.60
C LEU A 34 -3.36 1.24 -3.01
N ALA A 35 -3.03 1.08 -1.72
CA ALA A 35 -1.96 1.81 -1.07
C ALA A 35 -0.63 1.62 -1.82
N GLY A 36 -0.26 0.37 -2.13
CA GLY A 36 0.94 0.08 -2.90
C GLY A 36 0.89 0.65 -4.32
N THR A 37 -0.27 0.60 -4.99
CA THR A 37 -0.43 1.12 -6.36
C THR A 37 -0.26 2.64 -6.42
N PHE A 38 -0.93 3.38 -5.53
CA PHE A 38 -0.78 4.83 -5.44
C PHE A 38 0.60 5.23 -4.93
N GLY A 39 1.22 4.43 -4.04
CA GLY A 39 2.60 4.64 -3.62
C GLY A 39 3.58 4.50 -4.78
N LEU A 40 3.41 3.47 -5.63
CA LEU A 40 4.21 3.27 -6.83
C LEU A 40 4.04 4.44 -7.80
N LEU A 41 2.80 4.87 -8.03
CA LEU A 41 2.50 6.01 -8.90
C LEU A 41 3.16 7.31 -8.40
N ALA A 42 3.10 7.57 -7.08
CA ALA A 42 3.76 8.72 -6.48
C ALA A 42 5.28 8.70 -6.71
N VAL A 43 5.93 7.54 -6.58
CA VAL A 43 7.37 7.40 -6.84
C VAL A 43 7.72 7.58 -8.32
N ILE A 44 6.88 7.09 -9.23
CA ILE A 44 7.06 7.32 -10.68
C ILE A 44 7.01 8.82 -10.99
N CYS A 45 6.10 9.56 -10.35
CA CYS A 45 5.97 11.01 -10.51
C CYS A 45 7.19 11.79 -9.98
N LEU A 46 8.09 11.19 -9.20
CA LEU A 46 9.34 11.84 -8.78
C LEU A 46 10.41 11.87 -9.89
N GLY A 47 10.17 11.22 -11.03
CA GLY A 47 11.10 11.26 -12.17
C GLY A 47 12.24 10.24 -12.12
N PHE A 48 12.22 9.29 -11.17
CA PHE A 48 13.32 8.33 -11.00
C PHE A 48 13.40 7.26 -12.10
N VAL A 49 12.25 6.91 -12.69
CA VAL A 49 12.14 5.83 -13.68
C VAL A 49 11.86 6.42 -15.05
N ILE A 50 10.83 7.26 -15.13
CA ILE A 50 10.44 8.00 -16.32
C ILE A 50 10.83 9.45 -16.05
N PRO A 51 11.70 10.08 -16.87
CA PRO A 51 12.02 11.50 -16.73
C PRO A 51 10.75 12.35 -16.69
N ILE A 52 10.72 13.35 -15.80
CA ILE A 52 9.56 14.24 -15.63
C ILE A 52 9.10 14.87 -16.96
N PRO A 53 9.98 15.35 -17.86
CA PRO A 53 9.53 15.91 -19.13
C PRO A 53 8.74 14.92 -20.00
N GLU A 54 9.13 13.65 -19.99
CA GLU A 54 8.42 12.59 -20.74
C GLU A 54 7.07 12.27 -20.09
N LEU A 55 7.05 12.20 -18.76
CA LEU A 55 5.81 11.97 -18.00
C LEU A 55 4.83 13.12 -18.19
N ASP A 56 5.30 14.37 -18.13
CA ASP A 56 4.47 15.56 -18.31
C ASP A 56 3.96 15.67 -19.75
N ALA A 57 4.77 15.32 -20.75
CA ALA A 57 4.32 15.28 -22.15
C ALA A 57 3.11 14.36 -22.36
N VAL A 58 3.06 13.21 -21.69
CA VAL A 58 1.90 12.29 -21.76
C VAL A 58 0.66 12.89 -21.06
N LEU A 59 0.87 13.70 -20.03
CA LEU A 59 -0.19 14.33 -19.25
C LEU A 59 -0.69 15.65 -19.87
N GLY A 60 -0.11 16.12 -20.97
CA GLY A 60 -0.51 17.34 -21.66
C GLY A 60 0.37 18.56 -21.38
N SER A 61 1.56 18.35 -20.80
CA SER A 61 2.61 19.37 -20.61
C SER A 61 2.20 20.57 -19.75
N ALA A 62 1.34 20.36 -18.75
CA ALA A 62 0.85 21.42 -17.87
C ALA A 62 1.41 21.32 -16.43
N GLY A 63 2.38 20.43 -16.17
CA GLY A 63 2.88 20.17 -14.82
C GLY A 63 2.00 19.24 -13.98
N TYR A 64 1.01 18.56 -14.57
CA TYR A 64 0.06 17.70 -13.86
C TYR A 64 0.72 16.50 -13.15
N TRP A 65 1.94 16.15 -13.54
CA TRP A 65 2.72 15.11 -12.84
C TRP A 65 2.89 15.42 -11.35
N ASN A 66 2.97 16.70 -10.95
CA ASN A 66 3.20 17.11 -9.57
C ASN A 66 1.95 16.89 -8.71
N ILE A 67 0.78 17.39 -9.17
CA ILE A 67 -0.49 17.16 -8.47
C ILE A 67 -0.89 15.69 -8.48
N LEU A 68 -0.57 14.95 -9.54
CA LEU A 68 -0.75 13.51 -9.61
C LEU A 68 0.11 12.80 -8.57
N GLY A 69 1.38 13.18 -8.45
CA GLY A 69 2.31 12.66 -7.44
C GLY A 69 1.82 12.91 -6.02
N SER A 70 1.48 14.16 -5.69
CA SER A 70 1.01 14.54 -4.35
C SER A 70 -0.32 13.88 -3.99
N THR A 71 -1.30 13.88 -4.90
CA THR A 71 -2.59 13.20 -4.68
C THR A 71 -2.40 11.69 -4.52
N SER A 72 -1.52 11.09 -5.32
CA SER A 72 -1.20 9.66 -5.20
C SER A 72 -0.54 9.33 -3.86
N ALA A 73 0.35 10.19 -3.36
CA ALA A 73 0.94 10.00 -2.04
C ALA A 73 -0.11 10.11 -0.93
N ILE A 74 -1.02 11.08 -0.98
CA ILE A 74 -2.15 11.19 -0.02
C ILE A 74 -3.01 9.92 -0.06
N LEU A 75 -3.40 9.47 -1.25
CA LEU A 75 -4.23 8.29 -1.44
C LEU A 75 -3.52 7.01 -0.97
N SER A 76 -2.21 6.91 -1.19
CA SER A 76 -1.40 5.80 -0.70
C SER A 76 -1.49 5.67 0.83
N PHE A 77 -1.26 6.77 1.55
CA PHE A 77 -1.40 6.80 3.00
C PHE A 77 -2.84 6.57 3.47
N HIS A 78 -3.82 7.13 2.76
CA HIS A 78 -5.24 6.89 3.03
C HIS A 78 -5.58 5.39 2.96
N PHE A 79 -5.22 4.71 1.87
CA PHE A 79 -5.53 3.29 1.71
C PHE A 79 -4.73 2.41 2.68
N MET A 80 -3.53 2.83 3.07
CA MET A 80 -2.77 2.18 4.14
C MET A 80 -3.51 2.30 5.48
N TYR A 81 -4.01 3.50 5.81
CA TYR A 81 -4.82 3.72 7.00
C TYR A 81 -6.09 2.85 6.99
N GLN A 82 -6.79 2.77 5.86
CA GLN A 82 -7.94 1.87 5.70
C GLN A 82 -7.58 0.40 5.90
N ALA A 83 -6.45 -0.06 5.37
CA ALA A 83 -5.97 -1.42 5.59
C ALA A 83 -5.72 -1.69 7.10
N ILE A 84 -5.14 -0.72 7.80
CA ILE A 84 -4.89 -0.80 9.24
C ILE A 84 -6.21 -0.84 10.01
N LEU A 85 -7.19 0.00 9.68
CA LEU A 85 -8.50 -0.01 10.32
C LEU A 85 -9.20 -1.36 10.20
N ILE A 86 -9.17 -1.97 9.00
CA ILE A 86 -9.73 -3.32 8.78
C ILE A 86 -9.01 -4.35 9.65
N HIS A 87 -7.67 -4.35 9.66
CA HIS A 87 -6.90 -5.32 10.44
C HIS A 87 -7.02 -5.13 11.95
N THR A 88 -7.29 -3.91 12.41
CA THR A 88 -7.47 -3.59 13.82
C THR A 88 -8.94 -3.61 14.25
N SER A 89 -9.87 -3.87 13.32
CA SER A 89 -11.32 -3.81 13.53
C SER A 89 -11.78 -2.49 14.15
N ARG A 90 -11.19 -1.38 13.70
CA ARG A 90 -11.49 -0.03 14.19
C ARG A 90 -12.19 0.80 13.13
N GLU A 91 -12.96 1.77 13.61
CA GLU A 91 -13.62 2.74 12.74
C GLU A 91 -12.72 3.96 12.48
N ALA A 92 -12.94 4.61 11.34
CA ALA A 92 -12.29 5.86 11.02
C ALA A 92 -12.82 6.98 11.92
N ALA A 93 -12.01 8.02 12.15
CA ALA A 93 -12.47 9.21 12.85
C ALA A 93 -13.65 9.90 12.12
N ARG A 94 -14.60 10.46 12.86
CA ARG A 94 -15.86 11.02 12.35
C ARG A 94 -15.69 11.99 11.16
N PHE A 95 -14.69 12.85 11.20
CA PHE A 95 -14.45 13.88 10.17
C PHE A 95 -13.34 13.51 9.18
N TYR A 96 -12.90 12.26 9.17
CA TYR A 96 -11.78 11.82 8.34
C TYR A 96 -12.06 11.97 6.84
N TYR A 97 -13.16 11.40 6.33
CA TYR A 97 -13.47 11.44 4.90
C TYR A 97 -13.79 12.86 4.40
N PRO A 98 -14.62 13.67 5.10
CA PRO A 98 -14.79 15.07 4.72
C PRO A 98 -13.47 15.85 4.72
N GLY A 99 -12.62 15.62 5.73
CA GLY A 99 -11.29 16.26 5.81
C GLY A 99 -10.37 15.87 4.65
N LEU A 100 -10.37 14.59 4.25
CA LEU A 100 -9.61 14.11 3.10
C LEU A 100 -10.08 14.75 1.78
N MET A 101 -11.40 14.79 1.56
CA MET A 101 -11.96 15.39 0.35
C MET A 101 -11.67 16.89 0.29
N LEU A 102 -11.82 17.58 1.42
CA LEU A 102 -11.47 18.99 1.54
C LEU A 102 -9.98 19.21 1.25
N ALA A 103 -9.09 18.39 1.80
CA ALA A 103 -7.66 18.49 1.55
C ALA A 103 -7.31 18.31 0.06
N ILE A 104 -7.87 17.31 -0.61
CA ILE A 104 -7.65 17.07 -2.05
C ILE A 104 -8.19 18.24 -2.88
N ALA A 105 -9.40 18.73 -2.55
CA ALA A 105 -10.00 19.88 -3.23
C ALA A 105 -9.16 21.16 -3.05
N CYS A 106 -8.72 21.45 -1.82
CA CYS A 106 -7.88 22.61 -1.53
C CYS A 106 -6.49 22.49 -2.18
N CYS A 107 -5.86 21.31 -2.17
CA CYS A 107 -4.63 21.07 -2.92
C CYS A 107 -4.82 21.36 -4.41
N SER A 108 -5.90 20.86 -5.00
CA SER A 108 -6.19 21.03 -6.43
C SER A 108 -6.46 22.50 -6.78
N ALA A 109 -7.21 23.20 -5.93
CA ALA A 109 -7.48 24.62 -6.09
C ALA A 109 -6.20 25.46 -5.96
N CYS A 110 -5.36 25.20 -4.95
CA CYS A 110 -4.09 25.90 -4.79
C CYS A 110 -3.16 25.64 -5.99
N PHE A 111 -3.09 24.40 -6.47
CA PHE A 111 -2.28 24.04 -7.63
C PHE A 111 -2.72 24.77 -8.90
N ALA A 112 -4.03 24.90 -9.13
CA ALA A 112 -4.58 25.64 -10.27
C ALA A 112 -4.33 27.16 -10.22
N LEU A 113 -4.04 27.71 -9.03
CA LEU A 113 -3.75 29.13 -8.82
C LEU A 113 -2.25 29.47 -8.88
N ILE A 114 -1.37 28.48 -9.03
CA ILE A 114 0.08 28.70 -9.20
C ILE A 114 0.34 29.20 -10.63
N ASP A 115 1.05 30.31 -10.76
CA ASP A 115 1.26 30.96 -12.05
C ASP A 115 2.10 30.11 -13.02
N ASP A 116 1.71 30.20 -14.30
CA ASP A 116 1.95 29.30 -15.43
C ASP A 116 3.43 29.09 -15.84
N LYS A 117 4.18 28.33 -15.03
CA LYS A 117 5.58 27.92 -15.32
C LYS A 117 5.87 26.45 -15.01
N GLN A 118 4.84 25.66 -14.72
CA GLN A 118 4.97 24.33 -14.11
C GLN A 118 5.59 23.30 -15.07
N GLU A 119 5.28 23.42 -16.35
CA GLU A 119 5.79 22.63 -17.48
C GLU A 119 7.32 22.71 -17.68
N ARG A 120 7.97 23.74 -17.12
CA ARG A 120 9.39 24.03 -17.37
C ARG A 120 10.34 23.28 -16.43
N PHE A 121 9.80 22.59 -15.43
CA PHE A 121 10.61 21.97 -14.39
C PHE A 121 10.91 20.51 -14.70
N VAL A 122 12.19 20.17 -14.64
CA VAL A 122 12.72 18.82 -14.88
C VAL A 122 12.84 18.02 -13.57
N SER A 123 12.66 18.66 -12.41
CA SER A 123 12.66 18.02 -11.10
C SER A 123 11.72 18.68 -10.10
N VAL A 124 11.29 17.92 -9.09
CA VAL A 124 10.50 18.41 -7.94
C VAL A 124 11.27 19.49 -7.18
N GLU A 125 12.56 19.30 -6.93
CA GLU A 125 13.36 20.28 -6.19
C GLU A 125 13.46 21.60 -6.95
N GLY A 126 13.60 21.55 -8.28
CA GLY A 126 13.60 22.73 -9.13
C GLY A 126 12.26 23.47 -9.12
N PHE A 127 11.15 22.72 -9.16
CA PHE A 127 9.80 23.27 -9.02
C PHE A 127 9.63 24.00 -7.69
N ILE A 128 9.95 23.33 -6.57
CA ILE A 128 9.80 23.90 -5.22
C ILE A 128 10.70 25.13 -5.08
N ALA A 129 12.00 25.01 -5.34
CA ALA A 129 12.95 26.10 -5.14
C ALA A 129 12.59 27.38 -5.92
N THR A 130 11.95 27.24 -7.09
CA THR A 130 11.61 28.37 -7.96
C THR A 130 10.25 28.98 -7.64
N LEU A 131 9.26 28.17 -7.27
CA LEU A 131 7.88 28.61 -7.07
C LEU A 131 7.50 28.80 -5.60
N ILE A 132 8.39 28.48 -4.65
CA ILE A 132 8.12 28.63 -3.21
C ILE A 132 7.79 30.07 -2.81
N ASP A 133 8.26 31.06 -3.56
CA ASP A 133 7.95 32.48 -3.31
C ASP A 133 6.46 32.79 -3.55
N GLN A 134 5.74 31.97 -4.33
CA GLN A 134 4.30 32.12 -4.51
C GLN A 134 3.54 31.52 -3.30
N PRO A 135 2.58 32.26 -2.71
CA PRO A 135 1.84 31.78 -1.55
C PRO A 135 1.02 30.52 -1.84
N TRP A 136 0.51 30.38 -3.07
CA TRP A 136 -0.26 29.20 -3.49
C TRP A 136 0.57 27.93 -3.51
N THR A 137 1.85 28.01 -3.90
CA THR A 137 2.80 26.89 -3.84
C THR A 137 3.05 26.46 -2.39
N ALA A 138 3.29 27.43 -1.50
CA ALA A 138 3.51 27.16 -0.08
C ALA A 138 2.28 26.51 0.57
N LEU A 139 1.08 27.01 0.27
CA LEU A 139 -0.19 26.44 0.75
C LEU A 139 -0.44 25.04 0.19
N TYR A 140 -0.29 24.84 -1.13
CA TYR A 140 -0.44 23.54 -1.79
C TYR A 140 0.42 22.47 -1.12
N LEU A 141 1.72 22.72 -0.99
CA LEU A 141 2.66 21.79 -0.38
C LEU A 141 2.36 21.57 1.11
N SER A 142 1.97 22.62 1.85
CA SER A 142 1.59 22.50 3.26
C SER A 142 0.36 21.62 3.45
N ILE A 143 -0.67 21.75 2.61
CA ILE A 143 -1.89 20.93 2.69
C ILE A 143 -1.55 19.49 2.33
N TYR A 144 -0.74 19.28 1.30
CA TYR A 144 -0.27 17.95 0.90
C TYR A 144 0.50 17.24 2.02
N LEU A 145 1.58 17.87 2.52
CA LEU A 145 2.43 17.32 3.58
C LEU A 145 1.66 17.16 4.89
N GLY A 146 0.81 18.14 5.21
CA GLY A 146 -0.07 18.12 6.38
C GLY A 146 -1.04 16.94 6.32
N SER A 147 -1.63 16.67 5.15
CA SER A 147 -2.53 15.52 4.95
C SER A 147 -1.80 14.20 5.16
N VAL A 148 -0.63 14.03 4.55
CA VAL A 148 0.21 12.82 4.74
C VAL A 148 0.59 12.67 6.22
N GLY A 149 1.02 13.76 6.87
CA GLY A 149 1.36 13.78 8.29
C GLY A 149 0.19 13.40 9.21
N ILE A 150 -0.99 13.98 8.99
CA ILE A 150 -2.20 13.67 9.76
C ILE A 150 -2.62 12.21 9.57
N ILE A 151 -2.66 11.71 8.33
CA ILE A 151 -3.02 10.31 8.06
C ILE A 151 -1.99 9.35 8.69
N SER A 152 -0.72 9.71 8.64
CA SER A 152 0.36 8.97 9.29
C SER A 152 0.20 8.92 10.82
N LEU A 153 -0.16 10.04 11.47
CA LEU A 153 -0.44 10.09 12.90
C LEU A 153 -1.68 9.27 13.28
N LEU A 154 -2.75 9.34 12.50
CA LEU A 154 -3.95 8.52 12.70
C LEU A 154 -3.64 7.02 12.57
N SER A 155 -2.80 6.66 11.59
CA SER A 155 -2.33 5.29 11.39
C SER A 155 -1.46 4.82 12.56
N LEU A 156 -0.54 5.67 13.03
CA LEU A 156 0.27 5.42 14.21
C LEU A 156 -0.60 5.18 15.45
N TYR A 157 -1.58 6.04 15.68
CA TYR A 157 -2.52 5.90 16.79
C TYR A 157 -3.33 4.59 16.71
N ALA A 158 -3.80 4.22 15.51
CA ALA A 158 -4.54 2.96 15.31
C ALA A 158 -3.67 1.74 15.63
N VAL A 159 -2.41 1.71 15.18
CA VAL A 159 -1.46 0.62 15.45
C VAL A 159 -1.06 0.60 16.93
N TRP A 160 -0.83 1.75 17.55
CA TRP A 160 -0.41 1.85 18.95
C TRP A 160 -1.45 1.24 19.92
N GLN A 161 -2.72 1.46 19.63
CA GLN A 161 -3.83 1.00 20.46
C GLN A 161 -4.18 -0.48 20.25
N THR A 162 -3.57 -1.17 19.27
CA THR A 162 -3.91 -2.56 18.95
C THR A 162 -2.75 -3.50 19.30
N ALA A 163 -3.04 -4.56 20.06
CA ALA A 163 -2.09 -5.62 20.35
C ALA A 163 -2.30 -6.82 19.40
N PRO A 164 -1.24 -7.46 18.88
CA PRO A 164 0.17 -7.11 19.06
C PRO A 164 0.59 -5.89 18.22
N ARG A 165 1.38 -5.01 18.84
CA ARG A 165 1.85 -3.77 18.21
C ARG A 165 2.96 -4.07 17.20
N SER A 166 2.77 -3.69 15.94
CA SER A 166 3.84 -3.78 14.95
C SER A 166 4.85 -2.64 15.13
N LYS A 167 6.05 -2.99 15.63
CA LYS A 167 7.17 -2.04 15.80
C LYS A 167 7.59 -1.38 14.50
N VAL A 168 7.49 -2.11 13.37
CA VAL A 168 7.85 -1.61 12.04
C VAL A 168 6.92 -0.46 11.63
N PHE A 169 5.60 -0.65 11.76
CA PHE A 169 4.64 0.40 11.42
C PHE A 169 4.72 1.59 12.38
N ILE A 170 4.94 1.35 13.68
CA ILE A 170 5.14 2.43 14.65
C ILE A 170 6.35 3.28 14.27
N ALA A 171 7.51 2.66 14.03
CA ALA A 171 8.73 3.38 13.64
C ALA A 171 8.53 4.14 12.33
N GLY A 172 7.96 3.47 11.32
CA GLY A 172 7.68 4.07 10.00
C GLY A 172 6.78 5.31 10.08
N PHE A 173 5.60 5.19 10.68
CA PHE A 173 4.67 6.33 10.80
C PHE A 173 5.21 7.44 11.70
N SER A 174 5.97 7.12 12.75
CA SER A 174 6.59 8.15 13.60
C SER A 174 7.58 9.00 12.81
N LEU A 175 8.47 8.35 12.06
CA LEU A 175 9.47 9.02 11.22
C LEU A 175 8.83 9.85 10.10
N VAL A 176 7.83 9.31 9.41
CA VAL A 176 7.11 10.06 8.37
C VAL A 176 6.39 11.28 8.96
N SER A 177 5.74 11.15 10.12
CA SER A 177 5.03 12.27 10.74
C SER A 177 5.99 13.38 11.17
N LEU A 178 7.12 13.02 11.78
CA LEU A 178 8.18 13.97 12.14
C LEU A 178 8.81 14.63 10.90
N GLY A 179 9.08 13.85 9.86
CA GLY A 179 9.59 14.34 8.59
C GLY A 179 8.66 15.40 7.96
N ASN A 180 7.37 15.12 7.87
CA ASN A 180 6.39 16.08 7.34
C ASN A 180 6.29 17.36 8.20
N ALA A 181 6.33 17.24 9.54
CA ALA A 181 6.30 18.41 10.42
C ALA A 181 7.52 19.33 10.20
N ILE A 182 8.70 18.73 10.02
CA ILE A 182 9.93 19.46 9.71
C ILE A 182 9.86 20.09 8.33
N ASP A 183 9.35 19.38 7.32
CA ASP A 183 9.26 19.85 5.95
C ASP A 183 8.27 21.02 5.80
N ILE A 184 7.13 20.97 6.49
CA ILE A 184 6.21 22.10 6.58
C ILE A 184 6.91 23.31 7.22
N GLY A 185 7.64 23.11 8.32
CA GLY A 185 8.42 24.19 8.95
C GLY A 185 9.47 24.77 8.00
N LEU A 186 10.24 23.91 7.34
CA LEU A 186 11.24 24.28 6.34
C LEU A 186 10.63 25.10 5.21
N LEU A 187 9.49 24.66 4.69
CA LEU A 187 8.77 25.31 3.61
C LEU A 187 8.38 26.74 3.98
N TRP A 188 7.82 26.95 5.18
CA TRP A 188 7.44 28.29 5.61
C TRP A 188 8.65 29.17 5.91
N LEU A 189 9.74 28.60 6.42
CA LEU A 189 11.01 29.33 6.58
C LEU A 189 11.60 29.77 5.23
N GLN A 190 11.51 28.92 4.20
CA GLN A 190 11.95 29.24 2.85
C GLN A 190 11.05 30.30 2.19
N HIS A 191 9.74 30.16 2.30
CA HIS A 191 8.76 31.13 1.76
C HIS A 191 8.93 32.52 2.38
N THR A 192 9.09 32.60 3.69
CA THR A 192 9.19 33.87 4.42
C THR A 192 10.59 34.49 4.44
N LYS A 193 11.62 33.71 4.06
CA LYS A 193 13.04 34.14 4.03
C LYS A 193 13.54 34.70 5.37
N ILE A 194 12.95 34.26 6.49
CA ILE A 194 13.24 34.78 7.85
C ILE A 194 14.61 34.35 8.36
N VAL A 195 15.16 33.22 7.88
CA VAL A 195 16.36 32.60 8.44
C VAL A 195 17.45 32.48 7.37
N GLY A 196 18.72 32.62 7.79
CA GLY A 196 19.88 32.46 6.92
C GLY A 196 19.97 31.05 6.29
N PRO A 197 20.69 30.91 5.16
CA PRO A 197 20.65 29.74 4.28
C PRO A 197 21.10 28.42 4.91
N ASN A 198 21.88 28.48 6.00
CA ASN A 198 22.41 27.29 6.67
C ASN A 198 21.32 26.49 7.40
N VAL A 199 20.29 27.13 7.94
CA VAL A 199 19.22 26.46 8.69
C VAL A 199 18.31 25.66 7.75
N PRO A 200 17.78 26.22 6.64
CA PRO A 200 17.04 25.44 5.66
C PRO A 200 17.81 24.25 5.10
N ALA A 201 19.11 24.42 4.81
CA ALA A 201 19.96 23.34 4.31
C ALA A 201 20.12 22.19 5.31
N PHE A 202 20.25 22.49 6.60
CA PHE A 202 20.32 21.48 7.65
C PHE A 202 18.97 20.77 7.82
N LEU A 203 17.87 21.52 7.95
CA LEU A 203 16.53 20.97 8.11
C LEU A 203 16.13 20.09 6.92
N TYR A 204 16.51 20.47 5.69
CA TYR A 204 16.29 19.66 4.49
C TYR A 204 16.97 18.28 4.57
N LYS A 205 18.21 18.21 5.07
CA LYS A 205 18.91 16.93 5.28
C LYS A 205 18.22 16.07 6.33
N VAL A 206 17.77 16.69 7.43
CA VAL A 206 17.03 16.00 8.51
C VAL A 206 15.70 15.47 7.97
N TYR A 207 14.97 16.29 7.22
CA TYR A 207 13.74 15.90 6.53
C TYR A 207 13.97 14.67 5.64
N ILE A 208 14.93 14.74 4.71
CA ILE A 208 15.23 13.62 3.80
C ILE A 208 15.51 12.35 4.61
N ALA A 209 16.36 12.44 5.62
CA ALA A 209 16.73 11.29 6.44
C ALA A 209 15.50 10.68 7.14
N LEU A 210 14.65 11.49 7.77
CA LEU A 210 13.49 11.01 8.52
C LEU A 210 12.38 10.50 7.60
N PHE A 211 11.97 11.30 6.61
CA PHE A 211 10.84 10.99 5.74
C PHE A 211 11.13 9.74 4.89
N PHE A 212 12.26 9.70 4.19
CA PHE A 212 12.59 8.56 3.35
C PHE A 212 12.91 7.31 4.17
N ALA A 213 13.58 7.40 5.32
CA ALA A 213 13.75 6.24 6.20
C ALA A 213 12.39 5.69 6.69
N GLY A 214 11.47 6.58 7.07
CA GLY A 214 10.11 6.20 7.45
C GLY A 214 9.37 5.48 6.32
N VAL A 215 9.38 6.05 5.11
CA VAL A 215 8.77 5.44 3.92
C VAL A 215 9.40 4.08 3.59
N ILE A 216 10.73 3.96 3.62
CA ILE A 216 11.43 2.69 3.37
C ILE A 216 11.02 1.62 4.39
N ILE A 217 10.92 1.97 5.68
CA ILE A 217 10.47 1.05 6.73
C ILE A 217 9.03 0.61 6.48
N LEU A 218 8.12 1.53 6.13
CA LEU A 218 6.74 1.21 5.81
C LEU A 218 6.63 0.31 4.57
N CYS A 219 7.37 0.62 3.51
CA CYS A 219 7.47 -0.20 2.31
C CYS A 219 8.00 -1.60 2.63
N GLY A 220 9.04 -1.73 3.45
CA GLY A 220 9.56 -3.01 3.90
C GLY A 220 8.53 -3.83 4.68
N GLY A 221 7.79 -3.20 5.60
CA GLY A 221 6.69 -3.83 6.32
C GLY A 221 5.58 -4.33 5.39
N PHE A 222 5.19 -3.49 4.43
CA PHE A 222 4.16 -3.81 3.44
C PHE A 222 4.58 -4.93 2.48
N LEU A 223 5.81 -4.87 1.96
CA LEU A 223 6.37 -5.88 1.06
C LEU A 223 6.49 -7.23 1.76
N ARG A 224 6.99 -7.24 3.00
CA ARG A 224 7.03 -8.44 3.83
C ARG A 224 5.62 -9.04 3.99
N GLY A 225 4.64 -8.23 4.39
CA GLY A 225 3.25 -8.68 4.53
C GLY A 225 2.66 -9.21 3.22
N SER A 226 2.92 -8.53 2.11
CA SER A 226 2.46 -8.92 0.77
C SER A 226 3.08 -10.24 0.31
N PHE A 227 4.37 -10.43 0.55
CA PHE A 227 5.08 -11.68 0.22
C PHE A 227 4.51 -12.86 1.00
N TYR A 228 4.32 -12.72 2.33
CA TYR A 228 3.70 -13.77 3.13
C TYR A 228 2.25 -14.08 2.70
N SER A 229 1.48 -13.06 2.32
CA SER A 229 0.13 -13.25 1.78
C SER A 229 0.16 -14.06 0.48
N LEU A 230 1.09 -13.78 -0.43
CA LEU A 230 1.24 -14.49 -1.70
C LEU A 230 1.68 -15.94 -1.47
N LEU A 231 2.66 -16.16 -0.58
CA LEU A 231 3.13 -17.50 -0.22
C LEU A 231 1.98 -18.34 0.36
N ARG A 232 1.17 -17.74 1.25
CA ARG A 232 0.00 -18.40 1.84
C ARG A 232 -1.03 -18.77 0.77
N TYR A 233 -1.32 -17.86 -0.16
CA TYR A 233 -2.21 -18.13 -1.29
C TYR A 233 -1.72 -19.32 -2.13
N HIS A 234 -0.43 -19.36 -2.50
CA HIS A 234 0.13 -20.47 -3.27
C HIS A 234 0.11 -21.79 -2.51
N ARG A 235 0.33 -21.77 -1.18
CA ARG A 235 0.20 -22.98 -0.35
C ARG A 235 -1.24 -23.51 -0.36
N PHE A 236 -2.23 -22.66 -0.13
CA PHE A 236 -3.64 -23.08 -0.22
C PHE A 236 -4.01 -23.58 -1.61
N LEU A 237 -3.53 -22.93 -2.67
CA LEU A 237 -3.76 -23.37 -4.04
C LEU A 237 -3.15 -24.75 -4.33
N TYR A 238 -1.92 -24.98 -3.88
CA TYR A 238 -1.26 -26.27 -4.00
C TYR A 238 -2.09 -27.38 -3.32
N TYR A 239 -2.51 -27.16 -2.07
CA TYR A 239 -3.31 -28.15 -1.34
C TYR A 239 -4.71 -28.34 -1.95
N ALA A 240 -5.40 -27.26 -2.32
CA ALA A 240 -6.71 -27.35 -2.96
C ALA A 240 -6.63 -28.17 -4.26
N VAL A 241 -5.69 -27.86 -5.16
CA VAL A 241 -5.52 -28.61 -6.41
C VAL A 241 -5.22 -30.08 -6.15
N ARG A 242 -4.39 -30.40 -5.15
CA ARG A 242 -4.07 -31.79 -4.79
C ARG A 242 -5.27 -32.54 -4.23
N ILE A 243 -6.03 -31.93 -3.31
CA ILE A 243 -7.23 -32.52 -2.74
C ILE A 243 -8.29 -32.77 -3.82
N TRP A 244 -8.51 -31.79 -4.71
CA TRP A 244 -9.46 -31.94 -5.80
C TRP A 244 -9.02 -32.95 -6.85
N ARG A 245 -7.73 -33.22 -7.00
CA ARG A 245 -7.24 -34.36 -7.81
C ARG A 245 -7.54 -35.71 -7.15
N ILE A 246 -7.41 -35.81 -5.83
CA ILE A 246 -7.79 -37.03 -5.09
C ILE A 246 -9.30 -37.29 -5.26
N LEU A 247 -10.12 -36.25 -5.13
CA LEU A 247 -11.56 -36.30 -5.36
C LEU A 247 -11.97 -36.51 -6.83
N ALA A 248 -11.08 -36.31 -7.80
CA ALA A 248 -11.40 -36.58 -9.20
C ALA A 248 -11.53 -38.09 -9.48
N HIS A 249 -11.02 -38.95 -8.58
CA HIS A 249 -11.18 -40.39 -8.65
C HIS A 249 -12.48 -40.90 -8.03
N THR A 250 -13.24 -40.04 -7.35
CA THR A 250 -14.58 -40.35 -6.86
C THR A 250 -15.62 -39.78 -7.84
N GLU A 251 -16.86 -40.29 -7.81
CA GLU A 251 -18.01 -39.72 -8.59
C GLU A 251 -18.40 -38.30 -8.10
N ALA A 252 -17.53 -37.63 -7.36
CA ALA A 252 -17.73 -36.28 -6.89
C ALA A 252 -17.84 -35.32 -8.08
N LYS A 253 -18.73 -34.33 -7.93
CA LYS A 253 -18.92 -33.27 -8.92
C LYS A 253 -17.58 -32.61 -9.21
N SER A 254 -17.22 -32.53 -10.50
CA SER A 254 -15.95 -31.93 -10.94
C SER A 254 -15.79 -30.52 -10.35
N PRO A 255 -14.59 -30.17 -9.83
CA PRO A 255 -14.36 -28.86 -9.27
C PRO A 255 -14.63 -27.77 -10.29
N ASN A 256 -15.26 -26.68 -9.84
CA ASN A 256 -15.17 -25.43 -10.55
C ASN A 256 -13.74 -24.90 -10.38
N TRP A 257 -12.84 -25.24 -11.31
CA TRP A 257 -11.44 -24.80 -11.26
C TRP A 257 -11.29 -23.29 -11.15
N LEU A 258 -12.22 -22.55 -11.75
CA LEU A 258 -12.29 -21.10 -11.60
C LEU A 258 -12.47 -20.75 -10.12
N ALA A 259 -13.41 -21.38 -9.39
CA ALA A 259 -13.55 -21.18 -7.95
C ALA A 259 -12.30 -21.59 -7.14
N VAL A 260 -11.60 -22.66 -7.53
CA VAL A 260 -10.36 -23.13 -6.87
C VAL A 260 -9.24 -22.10 -6.96
N PHE A 261 -9.01 -21.51 -8.15
CA PHE A 261 -8.03 -20.45 -8.31
C PHE A 261 -8.44 -19.16 -7.62
N LEU A 262 -9.74 -18.89 -7.51
CA LEU A 262 -10.22 -17.62 -6.95
C LEU A 262 -10.26 -17.57 -5.42
N ASP A 263 -10.65 -18.67 -4.78
CA ASP A 263 -10.63 -18.80 -3.33
C ASP A 263 -10.03 -20.16 -2.94
N PRO A 264 -8.69 -20.27 -3.02
CA PRO A 264 -8.02 -21.54 -2.76
C PRO A 264 -8.21 -22.02 -1.34
N LYS A 265 -8.42 -21.11 -0.38
CA LYS A 265 -8.62 -21.45 1.02
C LYS A 265 -9.98 -22.12 1.22
N ASN A 266 -11.06 -21.51 0.72
CA ASN A 266 -12.39 -22.11 0.79
C ASN A 266 -12.48 -23.39 -0.05
N ALA A 267 -11.86 -23.41 -1.24
CA ALA A 267 -11.80 -24.62 -2.07
C ALA A 267 -11.03 -25.76 -1.38
N CYS A 268 -9.96 -25.45 -0.64
CA CYS A 268 -9.25 -26.43 0.19
C CYS A 268 -10.14 -26.95 1.34
N TYR A 269 -10.86 -26.06 2.01
CA TYR A 269 -11.78 -26.42 3.10
C TYR A 269 -12.93 -27.31 2.62
N GLN A 270 -13.61 -26.92 1.54
CA GLN A 270 -14.68 -27.72 0.92
C GLN A 270 -14.17 -29.09 0.45
N GLY A 271 -12.99 -29.13 -0.16
CA GLY A 271 -12.36 -30.38 -0.57
C GLY A 271 -12.09 -31.32 0.61
N LEU A 272 -11.60 -30.80 1.74
CA LEU A 272 -11.37 -31.62 2.94
C LEU A 272 -12.65 -32.16 3.55
N ILE A 273 -13.74 -31.38 3.56
CA ILE A 273 -15.06 -31.86 3.99
C ILE A 273 -15.48 -33.05 3.14
N LEU A 274 -15.44 -32.90 1.81
CA LEU A 274 -15.82 -33.98 0.90
C LEU A 274 -14.96 -35.24 1.09
N VAL A 275 -13.64 -35.09 1.25
CA VAL A 275 -12.77 -36.25 1.52
C VAL A 275 -13.17 -36.95 2.82
N ARG A 276 -13.46 -36.20 3.89
CA ARG A 276 -13.91 -36.77 5.17
C ARG A 276 -15.25 -37.48 5.05
N ASP A 277 -16.20 -36.90 4.31
CA ASP A 277 -17.51 -37.49 4.08
C ASP A 277 -17.39 -38.83 3.32
N PHE A 278 -16.55 -38.89 2.28
CA PHE A 278 -16.30 -40.13 1.54
C PHE A 278 -15.59 -41.21 2.37
N MET A 279 -14.65 -40.82 3.24
CA MET A 279 -14.01 -41.74 4.17
C MET A 279 -15.01 -42.28 5.20
N ALA A 280 -15.88 -41.43 5.75
CA ALA A 280 -16.88 -41.82 6.74
C ALA A 280 -17.95 -42.75 6.17
N LEU A 281 -18.35 -42.54 4.91
CA LEU A 281 -19.30 -43.39 4.19
C LEU A 281 -18.71 -44.72 3.71
N GLY A 282 -17.42 -44.98 3.98
CA GLY A 282 -16.74 -46.24 3.64
C GLY A 282 -16.47 -46.44 2.15
N GLY A 283 -16.71 -45.42 1.31
CA GLY A 283 -16.54 -45.50 -0.14
C GLY A 283 -15.12 -45.21 -0.64
N PHE A 284 -14.20 -44.82 0.24
CA PHE A 284 -12.89 -44.31 -0.17
C PHE A 284 -11.81 -44.50 0.90
N ILE A 285 -10.69 -45.13 0.54
CA ILE A 285 -9.53 -45.32 1.42
C ILE A 285 -8.36 -44.52 0.84
N LEU A 286 -7.87 -43.54 1.60
CA LEU A 286 -6.69 -42.76 1.24
C LEU A 286 -5.43 -43.59 1.40
N ASN A 287 -4.47 -43.41 0.49
CA ASN A 287 -3.12 -43.91 0.73
C ASN A 287 -2.40 -43.06 1.80
N SER A 288 -1.29 -43.56 2.36
CA SER A 288 -0.55 -42.90 3.43
C SER A 288 -0.06 -41.49 3.04
N SER A 289 0.24 -41.26 1.76
CA SER A 289 0.69 -39.97 1.26
C SER A 289 -0.44 -38.94 1.15
N GLU A 290 -1.63 -39.37 0.77
CA GLU A 290 -2.84 -38.55 0.69
C GLU A 290 -3.35 -38.19 2.08
N LEU A 291 -3.32 -39.15 3.01
CA LEU A 291 -3.67 -38.90 4.41
C LEU A 291 -2.75 -37.84 5.03
N THR A 292 -1.43 -37.94 4.77
CA THR A 292 -0.47 -36.92 5.22
C THR A 292 -0.75 -35.55 4.60
N LEU A 293 -1.17 -35.53 3.33
CA LEU A 293 -1.53 -34.29 2.63
C LEU A 293 -2.78 -33.63 3.25
N THR A 294 -3.81 -34.42 3.56
CA THR A 294 -5.03 -33.91 4.19
C THR A 294 -4.76 -33.39 5.60
N HIS A 295 -3.91 -34.06 6.39
CA HIS A 295 -3.49 -33.57 7.70
C HIS A 295 -2.76 -32.23 7.60
N ARG A 296 -1.80 -32.11 6.68
CA ARG A 296 -1.07 -30.83 6.48
C ARG A 296 -1.98 -29.70 5.99
N ALA A 297 -3.00 -30.01 5.19
CA ALA A 297 -3.98 -29.03 4.77
C ALA A 297 -4.90 -28.59 5.93
N ASP A 298 -5.26 -29.52 6.81
CA ASP A 298 -6.03 -29.25 8.03
C ASP A 298 -5.24 -28.42 9.04
N ASP A 299 -3.96 -28.75 9.26
CA ASP A 299 -3.04 -27.95 10.08
C ASP A 299 -2.97 -26.51 9.57
N LEU A 300 -2.88 -26.32 8.25
CA LEU A 300 -2.84 -25.00 7.62
C LEU A 300 -4.15 -24.21 7.80
N LEU A 301 -5.30 -24.89 7.79
CA LEU A 301 -6.60 -24.26 8.08
C LEU A 301 -6.79 -23.96 9.55
N THR A 302 -6.19 -24.76 10.43
CA THR A 302 -6.20 -24.54 11.89
C THR A 302 -5.32 -23.34 12.26
N GLU A 303 -4.16 -23.20 11.60
CA GLU A 303 -3.29 -22.02 11.73
C GLU A 303 -3.96 -20.75 11.16
N PHE A 304 -4.79 -20.90 10.13
CA PHE A 304 -5.49 -19.79 9.48
C PHE A 304 -6.99 -20.07 9.29
N PRO A 305 -7.81 -20.00 10.36
CA PRO A 305 -9.23 -20.34 10.30
C PRO A 305 -9.99 -19.43 9.33
N LEU A 306 -11.07 -19.93 8.73
CA LEU A 306 -12.00 -19.10 7.96
C LEU A 306 -12.57 -18.03 8.90
N THR A 307 -12.34 -16.76 8.59
CA THR A 307 -12.99 -15.67 9.31
C THR A 307 -14.47 -15.74 8.98
N ASN A 308 -15.31 -15.98 9.99
CA ASN A 308 -16.76 -15.91 9.83
C ASN A 308 -17.12 -14.53 9.26
N SER A 309 -17.53 -14.50 8.00
CA SER A 309 -18.15 -13.33 7.41
C SER A 309 -19.57 -13.24 7.96
N SER A 310 -19.71 -12.66 9.14
CA SER A 310 -20.98 -12.07 9.59
C SER A 310 -21.13 -10.68 8.97
#